data_AF-A0A7S2ESC9-F1
#
_entry.id   AF-A0A7S2ESC9-F1
#
_cell.length_a   1.000
_cell.length_b   1.000
_cell.length_c   1.000
_cell.angle_alpha   90.00
_cell.angle_beta   90.00
_cell.angle_gamma   90.00
#
_symmetry.space_group_name_H-M   'P 1'
#
loop_
_entity.id
_entity.type
_entity.pdbx_description
1 polymer ?
#
loop_
_entity_poly.entity_id
_entity_poly.type
_entity_poly.pdbx_seq_one_letter_code
_entity_poly.pdbx_strand_id
1 'polypeptide(L)'
;GVLAVAVCARLGLCASVSRGRCCLIDIGNGGVVRTFGPPPPAAATTTTATAAKAKATAKAARKRFADTPAVCLGAQGHVLLVCDSTVSLGRDGLRQRIVSLELFTLEGVHLGSAELSPDRGVPTKLIPIAEGRAVMVCAGCGVEVRRVCIDRALEVLDEWSVSDDNNFRAAHDVDLGPSLMRPVVAAAALS
;
A
#
# COMPACT_ATOMS: atom_id res chain seq x y z
N GLY A 1 11.87 14.24 -8.53
CA GLY A 1 10.52 14.50 -9.02
C GLY A 1 9.50 14.07 -7.99
N VAL A 2 8.33 14.68 -8.03
CA VAL A 2 7.14 14.20 -7.30
C VAL A 2 6.59 13.00 -8.05
N LEU A 3 6.30 11.92 -7.32
CA LEU A 3 5.77 10.65 -7.84
C LEU A 3 4.25 10.56 -7.67
N ALA A 4 3.76 11.09 -6.55
CA ALA A 4 2.37 10.94 -6.14
C ALA A 4 1.91 12.15 -5.34
N VAL A 5 0.61 12.47 -5.45
CA VAL A 5 -0.05 13.53 -4.68
C VAL A 5 -1.41 13.02 -4.21
N ALA A 6 -1.74 13.26 -2.93
CA ALA A 6 -3.09 13.05 -2.40
C ALA A 6 -3.58 14.31 -1.71
N VAL A 7 -4.89 14.57 -1.79
CA VAL A 7 -5.54 15.72 -1.16
C VAL A 7 -6.65 15.21 -0.25
N CYS A 8 -6.68 15.69 0.99
CA CYS A 8 -7.78 15.46 1.93
C CYS A 8 -8.38 16.81 2.34
N ALA A 9 -9.44 17.23 1.65
CA ALA A 9 -10.11 18.49 1.91
C ALA A 9 -10.63 18.58 3.37
N ARG A 10 -11.08 17.45 3.94
CA ARG A 10 -11.57 17.40 5.32
C ARG A 10 -10.49 17.72 6.37
N LEU A 11 -9.25 17.37 6.07
CA LEU A 11 -8.11 17.71 6.94
C LEU A 11 -7.44 19.03 6.54
N GLY A 12 -7.79 19.61 5.39
CA GLY A 12 -7.07 20.75 4.83
C GLY A 12 -5.62 20.40 4.45
N LEU A 13 -5.34 19.14 4.12
CA LEU A 13 -3.96 18.66 3.88
C LEU A 13 -3.78 18.06 2.49
N CYS A 14 -2.59 18.28 1.95
CA CYS A 14 -2.07 17.63 0.75
C CYS A 14 -0.81 16.84 1.10
N ALA A 15 -0.67 15.63 0.58
CA ALA A 15 0.56 14.84 0.63
C ALA A 15 1.26 14.90 -0.72
N SER A 16 2.57 15.16 -0.72
CA SER A 16 3.42 15.08 -1.91
C SER A 16 4.54 14.06 -1.66
N VAL A 17 4.67 13.08 -2.54
CA VAL A 17 5.57 11.94 -2.37
C VAL A 17 6.68 12.01 -3.41
N SER A 18 7.91 11.79 -2.97
CA SER A 18 9.10 11.59 -3.80
C SER A 18 9.81 10.31 -3.36
N ARG A 19 10.80 9.81 -4.09
CA ARG A 19 11.47 8.52 -3.79
C ARG A 19 12.01 8.39 -2.35
N GLY A 20 12.37 9.50 -1.70
CA GLY A 20 12.97 9.49 -0.36
C GLY A 20 12.18 10.24 0.70
N ARG A 21 11.04 10.85 0.35
CA ARG A 21 10.35 11.77 1.25
C ARG A 21 8.87 11.91 0.89
N CYS A 22 8.02 11.90 1.91
CA CYS A 22 6.64 12.36 1.87
C CYS A 22 6.55 13.67 2.65
N CYS A 23 5.93 14.69 2.05
CA CYS A 23 5.68 15.99 2.66
C CYS A 23 4.17 16.16 2.83
N LEU A 24 3.73 16.52 4.04
CA LEU A 24 2.37 16.97 4.31
C LEU A 24 2.34 18.49 4.29
N ILE A 25 1.42 19.05 3.52
CA ILE A 25 1.32 20.47 3.21
C ILE A 25 -0.09 20.93 3.56
N ASP A 26 -0.20 22.02 4.30
CA ASP A 26 -1.47 22.69 4.58
C ASP A 26 -1.97 23.39 3.31
N ILE A 27 -3.20 23.09 2.90
CA ILE A 27 -3.80 23.62 1.67
C ILE A 27 -4.12 25.12 1.81
N GLY A 28 -4.46 25.57 3.02
CA GLY A 28 -4.88 26.95 3.28
C GLY A 28 -3.74 27.96 3.17
N ASN A 29 -2.53 27.58 3.61
CA ASN A 29 -1.37 28.48 3.60
C ASN A 29 -0.17 27.97 2.77
N GLY A 30 -0.21 26.75 2.23
CA GLY A 30 0.87 26.15 1.44
C GLY A 30 2.10 25.72 2.26
N GLY A 31 2.04 25.82 3.60
CA GLY A 31 3.13 25.50 4.50
C GLY A 31 3.33 24.00 4.67
N VAL A 32 4.59 23.57 4.80
CA VAL A 32 4.92 22.17 5.11
C VAL A 32 4.64 21.90 6.59
N VAL A 33 3.65 21.06 6.87
CA VAL A 33 3.27 20.61 8.21
C VAL A 33 4.21 19.54 8.72
N ARG A 34 4.55 18.57 7.84
CA ARG A 34 5.38 17.42 8.22
C ARG A 34 6.18 16.89 7.06
N THR A 35 7.26 16.21 7.39
CA THR A 35 8.09 15.50 6.43
C THR A 35 8.57 14.19 7.06
N PHE A 36 8.46 13.09 6.33
CA PHE A 36 8.98 11.80 6.76
C PHE A 36 9.52 10.98 5.57
N GLY A 37 10.40 10.03 5.87
CA GLY A 37 10.99 9.14 4.89
C GLY A 37 10.32 7.77 4.85
N PRO A 38 10.73 6.89 3.92
CA PRO A 38 10.36 5.48 3.95
C PRO A 38 10.74 4.87 5.30
N PRO A 39 9.97 3.87 5.79
CA PRO A 39 10.28 3.27 7.07
C PRO A 39 11.62 2.53 6.98
N PRO A 40 12.36 2.43 8.11
CA PRO A 40 13.58 1.64 8.13
C PRO A 40 13.27 0.19 7.72
N PRO A 41 14.23 -0.53 7.12
CA PRO A 41 14.03 -1.93 6.80
C PRO A 41 13.69 -2.67 8.09
N ALA A 42 12.54 -3.34 8.12
CA ALA A 42 12.16 -4.16 9.25
C ALA A 42 13.25 -5.23 9.47
N ALA A 43 13.69 -5.41 10.72
CA ALA A 43 14.47 -6.58 11.07
C ALA A 43 13.59 -7.80 10.72
N ALA A 44 14.07 -8.67 9.82
CA ALA A 44 13.27 -9.71 9.19
C ALA A 44 12.56 -10.64 10.20
N THR A 45 11.33 -10.31 10.55
CA THR A 45 10.34 -11.20 11.17
C THR A 45 9.30 -11.54 10.11
N THR A 46 9.69 -12.39 9.15
CA THR A 46 8.75 -13.02 8.23
C THR A 46 8.46 -14.43 8.73
N THR A 47 7.19 -14.70 9.01
CA THR A 47 6.60 -15.95 9.54
C THR A 47 6.21 -16.95 8.44
N THR A 48 6.81 -16.89 7.26
CA THR A 48 6.60 -17.90 6.20
C THR A 48 7.69 -18.97 6.25
N ALA A 49 7.25 -20.21 6.49
CA ALA A 49 8.10 -21.40 6.68
C ALA A 49 9.04 -21.72 5.50
N THR A 50 8.82 -21.12 4.33
CA THR A 50 9.65 -21.27 3.12
C THR A 50 10.84 -20.30 3.05
N ALA A 51 10.88 -19.24 3.87
CA ALA A 51 11.95 -18.24 3.87
C ALA A 51 13.07 -18.51 4.90
N ALA A 52 12.90 -19.49 5.79
CA ALA A 52 13.84 -19.78 6.87
C ALA A 52 15.25 -20.20 6.39
N LYS A 53 15.39 -20.70 5.16
CA LYS A 53 16.69 -21.05 4.56
C LYS A 53 17.45 -19.89 3.90
N ALA A 54 16.80 -18.74 3.66
CA ALA A 54 17.44 -17.57 3.02
C ALA A 54 17.98 -16.54 4.02
N LYS A 55 17.90 -16.83 5.32
CA LYS A 55 18.14 -15.86 6.40
C LYS A 55 19.62 -15.52 6.66
N ALA A 56 20.57 -16.22 6.03
CA ALA A 56 22.00 -16.07 6.37
C ALA A 56 22.77 -15.00 5.56
N THR A 57 22.23 -14.44 4.47
CA THR A 57 22.99 -13.53 3.59
C THR A 57 22.19 -12.38 2.98
N ALA A 58 20.97 -12.12 3.43
CA ALA A 58 20.18 -11.00 2.92
C ALA A 58 20.76 -9.66 3.41
N LYS A 59 21.54 -8.99 2.54
CA LYS A 59 22.02 -7.62 2.77
C LYS A 59 20.84 -6.67 2.89
N ALA A 60 20.90 -5.74 3.86
CA ALA A 60 19.83 -4.81 4.18
C ALA A 60 19.24 -4.16 2.91
N ALA A 61 17.97 -4.46 2.65
CA ALA A 61 17.26 -3.95 1.49
C ALA A 61 17.02 -2.45 1.65
N ARG A 62 17.44 -1.65 0.66
CA ARG A 62 17.12 -0.22 0.65
C ARG A 62 15.65 -0.06 0.30
N LYS A 63 14.85 0.40 1.27
CA LYS A 63 13.43 0.75 1.09
C LYS A 63 13.30 2.18 0.57
N ARG A 64 12.42 2.42 -0.39
CA ARG A 64 12.10 3.72 -0.97
C ARG A 64 10.60 3.83 -1.21
N PHE A 65 10.08 5.04 -1.40
CA PHE A 65 8.73 5.20 -1.89
C PHE A 65 8.68 4.80 -3.37
N ALA A 66 7.71 3.96 -3.72
CA ALA A 66 7.59 3.38 -5.04
C ALA A 66 7.22 4.43 -6.10
N ASP A 67 7.65 4.19 -7.33
CA ASP A 67 7.30 5.01 -8.51
C ASP A 67 5.86 4.69 -8.95
N THR A 68 4.89 5.18 -8.18
CA THR A 68 3.45 4.98 -8.42
C THR A 68 2.66 6.19 -7.92
N PRO A 69 1.53 6.55 -8.56
CA PRO A 69 0.61 7.57 -8.05
C PRO A 69 -0.19 7.10 -6.83
N ALA A 70 -0.06 5.84 -6.40
CA ALA A 70 -0.80 5.26 -5.29
C ALA A 70 -0.38 5.85 -3.92
N VAL A 71 -1.08 6.91 -3.52
CA VAL A 71 -1.01 7.53 -2.18
C VAL A 71 -2.43 7.90 -1.74
N CYS A 72 -2.70 7.78 -0.44
CA CYS A 72 -3.99 8.15 0.14
C CYS A 72 -3.82 8.88 1.48
N LEU A 73 -4.64 9.91 1.70
CA LEU A 73 -4.85 10.56 2.99
C LEU A 73 -6.23 10.20 3.54
N GLY A 74 -6.27 9.43 4.63
CA GLY A 74 -7.50 9.06 5.31
C GLY A 74 -8.04 10.20 6.18
N ALA A 75 -9.36 10.35 6.24
CA ALA A 75 -10.03 11.39 7.05
C ALA A 75 -9.72 11.32 8.56
N GLN A 76 -9.23 10.18 9.05
CA GLN A 76 -8.80 9.96 10.44
C GLN A 76 -7.35 10.38 10.71
N GLY A 77 -6.65 10.96 9.74
CA GLY A 77 -5.26 11.39 9.93
C GLY A 77 -4.23 10.27 9.71
N HIS A 78 -4.49 9.45 8.69
CA HIS A 78 -3.55 8.41 8.25
C HIS A 78 -3.04 8.71 6.84
N VAL A 79 -1.78 8.38 6.59
CA VAL A 79 -1.16 8.43 5.27
C VAL A 79 -0.83 7.00 4.85
N LEU A 80 -1.35 6.57 3.70
CA LEU A 80 -1.01 5.29 3.10
C LEU A 80 -0.20 5.50 1.84
N LEU A 81 0.89 4.74 1.72
CA LEU A 81 1.89 4.88 0.67
C LEU A 81 2.33 3.50 0.21
N VAL A 82 2.83 3.43 -1.02
CA VAL A 82 3.49 2.23 -1.54
C VAL A 82 5.01 2.41 -1.44
N CYS A 83 5.70 1.41 -0.91
CA CYS A 83 7.16 1.33 -0.93
C CYS A 83 7.63 0.22 -1.86
N ASP A 84 8.83 0.42 -2.42
CA ASP A 84 9.59 -0.63 -3.06
C ASP A 84 10.89 -0.89 -2.30
N SER A 85 11.27 -2.16 -2.24
CA SER A 85 12.54 -2.58 -1.70
C SER A 85 13.16 -3.63 -2.61
N THR A 86 14.49 -3.65 -2.64
CA THR A 86 15.25 -4.65 -3.40
C THR A 86 16.07 -5.47 -2.44
N VAL A 87 15.74 -6.74 -2.32
CA VAL A 87 16.48 -7.72 -1.52
C VAL A 87 17.44 -8.46 -2.45
N SER A 88 18.69 -8.62 -2.02
CA SER A 88 19.65 -9.49 -2.71
C SER A 88 19.57 -10.88 -2.09
N LEU A 89 19.21 -11.88 -2.89
CA LEU A 89 19.12 -13.27 -2.50
C LEU A 89 20.41 -13.99 -2.86
N GLY A 90 21.10 -14.53 -1.85
CA GLY A 90 22.25 -15.42 -2.03
C GLY A 90 23.52 -14.75 -2.55
N ARG A 91 24.52 -15.59 -2.89
CA ARG A 91 25.81 -15.15 -3.43
C ARG A 91 25.74 -14.78 -4.92
N ASP A 92 24.72 -15.28 -5.62
CA ASP A 92 24.55 -15.11 -7.08
C ASP A 92 24.03 -13.70 -7.46
N GLY A 93 23.77 -12.85 -6.47
CA GLY A 93 23.37 -11.46 -6.70
C GLY A 93 21.95 -11.31 -7.26
N LEU A 94 21.12 -12.35 -7.18
CA LEU A 94 19.72 -12.31 -7.62
C LEU A 94 18.99 -11.21 -6.82
N ARG A 95 18.34 -10.28 -7.53
CA ARG A 95 17.61 -9.17 -6.92
C ARG A 95 16.12 -9.43 -7.00
N GLN A 96 15.46 -9.50 -5.84
CA GLN A 96 14.02 -9.56 -5.75
C GLN A 96 13.47 -8.19 -5.37
N ARG A 97 12.50 -7.69 -6.14
CA ARG A 97 11.73 -6.50 -5.79
C ARG A 97 10.56 -6.92 -4.91
N ILE A 98 10.43 -6.28 -3.75
CA ILE A 98 9.28 -6.44 -2.84
C ILE A 98 8.54 -5.11 -2.84
N VAL A 99 7.23 -5.16 -3.06
CA VAL A 99 6.32 -4.01 -3.00
C VAL A 99 5.52 -4.13 -1.71
N SER A 100 5.38 -3.05 -0.97
CA SER A 100 4.69 -3.05 0.30
C SER A 100 3.80 -1.82 0.46
N LEU A 101 2.69 -1.99 1.16
CA LEU A 101 1.89 -0.88 1.68
C LEU A 101 2.44 -0.46 3.03
N GLU A 102 2.55 0.84 3.25
CA GLU A 102 2.97 1.43 4.51
C GLU A 102 1.88 2.35 5.05
N LEU A 103 1.60 2.20 6.34
CA LEU A 103 0.67 3.03 7.08
C LEU A 103 1.43 3.98 8.01
N PHE A 104 1.13 5.28 7.92
CA PHE A 104 1.68 6.31 8.79
C PHE A 104 0.57 7.16 9.42
N THR A 105 0.85 7.77 10.57
CA THR A 105 0.07 8.89 11.10
C THR A 105 0.43 10.20 10.39
N LEU A 106 -0.37 11.27 10.56
CA LEU A 106 0.01 12.63 10.11
C LEU A 106 1.32 13.13 10.76
N GLU A 107 1.67 12.60 11.93
CA GLU A 107 2.92 12.91 12.61
C GLU A 107 4.13 12.21 11.99
N GLY A 108 3.93 11.34 11.00
CA GLY A 108 4.99 10.56 10.36
C GLY A 108 5.41 9.33 11.16
N VAL A 109 4.61 8.90 12.14
CA VAL A 109 4.85 7.65 12.88
C VAL A 109 4.42 6.48 12.01
N HIS A 110 5.32 5.52 11.77
CA HIS A 110 5.01 4.29 11.04
C HIS A 110 4.21 3.34 11.93
N LEU A 111 3.03 2.92 11.45
CA LEU A 111 2.11 2.06 12.18
C LEU A 111 2.16 0.60 11.71
N GLY A 112 2.50 0.36 10.44
CA GLY A 112 2.50 -0.98 9.90
C GLY A 112 2.91 -1.05 8.45
N SER A 113 3.35 -2.24 8.05
CA SER A 113 3.77 -2.59 6.70
C SER A 113 3.05 -3.87 6.31
N ALA A 114 2.62 -3.97 5.05
CA ALA A 114 2.13 -5.22 4.52
C ALA A 114 2.66 -5.45 3.11
N GLU A 115 3.34 -6.57 2.91
CA GLU A 115 3.86 -6.97 1.60
C GLU A 115 2.71 -7.32 0.66
N LEU A 116 2.87 -6.92 -0.59
CA LEU A 116 1.93 -7.23 -1.67
C LEU A 116 2.45 -8.42 -2.46
N SER A 117 1.52 -9.28 -2.85
CA SER A 117 1.84 -10.44 -3.67
C SER A 117 2.42 -9.98 -5.02
N PRO A 118 3.53 -10.58 -5.48
CA PRO A 118 4.29 -10.09 -6.65
C PRO A 118 3.52 -10.23 -7.97
N ASP A 119 2.55 -11.15 -8.02
CA ASP A 119 1.63 -11.41 -9.13
C ASP A 119 0.61 -10.30 -9.35
N ARG A 120 0.25 -9.54 -8.31
CA ARG A 120 -0.74 -8.45 -8.39
C ARG A 120 -0.20 -7.17 -9.04
N GLY A 121 1.12 -7.03 -9.09
CA GLY A 121 1.80 -5.83 -9.58
C GLY A 121 1.85 -4.70 -8.55
N VAL A 122 2.25 -3.51 -9.01
CA VAL A 122 2.33 -2.31 -8.15
C VAL A 122 0.94 -1.66 -8.09
N PRO A 123 0.43 -1.30 -6.90
CA PRO A 123 -0.83 -0.56 -6.81
C PRO A 123 -0.77 0.72 -7.63
N THR A 124 -1.84 1.01 -8.37
CA THR A 124 -2.00 2.23 -9.15
C THR A 124 -2.89 3.24 -8.45
N LYS A 125 -3.74 2.78 -7.50
CA LYS A 125 -4.66 3.64 -6.77
C LYS A 125 -4.91 3.13 -5.36
N LEU A 126 -4.95 4.05 -4.40
CA LEU A 126 -5.42 3.80 -3.04
C LEU A 126 -6.65 4.67 -2.79
N ILE A 127 -7.77 4.06 -2.42
CA ILE A 127 -9.03 4.78 -2.19
C ILE A 127 -9.45 4.54 -0.74
N PRO A 128 -9.54 5.57 0.11
CA PRO A 128 -10.02 5.40 1.48
C PRO A 128 -11.51 5.01 1.46
N ILE A 129 -11.86 3.96 2.21
CA ILE A 129 -13.24 3.49 2.39
C ILE A 129 -13.74 3.95 3.76
N ALA A 130 -15.03 4.28 3.84
CA ALA A 130 -15.86 4.46 5.05
C ALA A 130 -15.11 5.01 6.28
N GLU A 131 -15.21 6.33 6.49
CA GLU A 131 -14.61 7.05 7.62
C GLU A 131 -13.08 6.94 7.75
N GLY A 132 -12.38 6.27 6.82
CA GLY A 132 -10.94 6.06 6.88
C GLY A 132 -10.49 4.83 7.67
N ARG A 133 -11.42 3.89 7.95
CA ARG A 133 -11.13 2.61 8.64
C ARG A 133 -10.65 1.49 7.73
N ALA A 134 -10.80 1.67 6.42
CA ALA A 134 -10.31 0.75 5.42
C ALA A 134 -9.78 1.51 4.20
N VAL A 135 -9.00 0.84 3.37
CA VAL A 135 -8.51 1.33 2.09
C VAL A 135 -8.75 0.27 1.03
N MET A 136 -9.20 0.70 -0.14
CA MET A 136 -9.21 -0.11 -1.35
C MET A 136 -7.87 0.07 -2.08
N VAL A 137 -7.19 -1.04 -2.34
CA VAL A 137 -5.90 -1.11 -3.00
C VAL A 137 -6.16 -1.65 -4.40
N CYS A 138 -6.08 -0.79 -5.41
CA CYS A 138 -6.25 -1.20 -6.81
C CYS A 138 -4.88 -1.46 -7.43
N ALA A 139 -4.67 -2.69 -7.89
CA ALA A 139 -3.47 -3.11 -8.62
C ALA A 139 -3.87 -3.68 -9.99
N GLY A 140 -2.88 -4.08 -10.79
CA GLY A 140 -3.10 -4.49 -12.18
C GLY A 140 -4.03 -5.70 -12.33
N CYS A 141 -3.92 -6.67 -11.42
CA CYS A 141 -4.63 -7.95 -11.51
C CYS A 141 -5.71 -8.13 -10.43
N GLY A 142 -6.12 -7.06 -9.74
CA GLY A 142 -7.10 -7.20 -8.67
C GLY A 142 -7.26 -5.97 -7.78
N VAL A 143 -8.17 -6.13 -6.83
CA VAL A 143 -8.47 -5.13 -5.80
C VAL A 143 -8.44 -5.81 -4.44
N GLU A 144 -7.92 -5.14 -3.42
CA GLU A 144 -7.98 -5.62 -2.03
C GLU A 144 -8.56 -4.53 -1.15
N VAL A 145 -9.37 -4.91 -0.16
CA VAL A 145 -9.73 -4.02 0.95
C VAL A 145 -8.82 -4.35 2.12
N ARG A 146 -8.14 -3.34 2.65
CA ARG A 146 -7.28 -3.50 3.83
C ARG A 146 -7.72 -2.62 4.97
N ARG A 147 -7.62 -3.14 6.18
CA ARG A 147 -7.93 -2.44 7.43
C ARG A 147 -6.93 -1.32 7.67
N VAL A 148 -7.43 -0.16 8.08
CA VAL A 148 -6.63 0.97 8.57
C VAL A 148 -6.86 1.07 10.07
N CYS A 149 -6.00 0.43 10.85
CA CYS A 149 -6.05 0.44 12.31
C CYS A 149 -4.63 0.28 12.90
N ILE A 150 -4.44 0.66 14.17
CA ILE A 150 -3.14 0.58 14.85
C ILE A 150 -2.83 -0.84 15.32
N ASP A 151 -3.84 -1.60 15.75
CA ASP A 151 -3.68 -2.96 16.31
C ASP A 151 -3.47 -4.03 15.22
N ARG A 152 -4.14 -3.88 14.09
CA ARG A 152 -4.12 -4.78 12.92
C ARG A 152 -3.96 -3.98 11.64
N ALA A 153 -2.86 -3.25 11.55
CA ALA A 153 -2.56 -2.41 10.40
C ALA A 153 -2.50 -3.24 9.11
N LEU A 154 -3.29 -2.84 8.10
CA LEU A 154 -3.25 -3.37 6.74
C LEU A 154 -3.63 -4.87 6.63
N GLU A 155 -4.36 -5.41 7.59
CA GLU A 155 -5.02 -6.73 7.52
C GLU A 155 -5.96 -6.74 6.31
N VAL A 156 -5.89 -7.79 5.48
CA VAL A 156 -6.80 -7.98 4.34
C VAL A 156 -8.19 -8.28 4.88
N LEU A 157 -9.17 -7.51 4.44
CA LEU A 157 -10.58 -7.64 4.80
C LEU A 157 -11.39 -8.29 3.69
N ASP A 158 -10.99 -8.06 2.44
CA ASP A 158 -11.67 -8.55 1.25
C ASP A 158 -10.69 -8.52 0.06
N GLU A 159 -10.90 -9.39 -0.93
CA GLU A 159 -10.01 -9.56 -2.08
C GLU A 159 -10.80 -9.92 -3.34
N TRP A 160 -10.53 -9.18 -4.41
CA TRP A 160 -11.01 -9.43 -5.75
C TRP A 160 -9.83 -9.66 -6.67
N SER A 161 -9.93 -10.68 -7.53
CA SER A 161 -9.01 -10.88 -8.64
C SER A 161 -9.70 -10.48 -9.94
N VAL A 162 -8.92 -9.91 -10.86
CA VAL A 162 -9.39 -9.63 -12.21
C VAL A 162 -8.59 -10.51 -13.14
N SER A 163 -9.27 -11.46 -13.78
CA SER A 163 -8.67 -12.30 -14.83
C SER A 163 -9.11 -11.79 -16.20
N ASP A 164 -8.19 -11.91 -17.16
CA ASP A 164 -8.44 -11.63 -18.58
C ASP A 164 -8.78 -12.93 -19.32
N ASP A 165 -9.67 -13.75 -18.76
CA ASP A 165 -10.14 -14.95 -19.46
C ASP A 165 -11.20 -14.56 -20.51
N ASN A 166 -10.90 -14.79 -21.79
CA ASN A 166 -11.81 -14.66 -22.95
C ASN A 166 -12.25 -13.24 -23.36
N ASN A 167 -11.35 -12.24 -23.41
CA ASN A 167 -11.67 -10.85 -23.87
C ASN A 167 -12.72 -10.10 -23.01
N PHE A 168 -13.14 -10.66 -21.87
CA PHE A 168 -13.98 -9.99 -20.89
C PHE A 168 -13.17 -9.81 -19.62
N ARG A 169 -13.02 -8.57 -19.14
CA ARG A 169 -12.52 -8.31 -17.80
C ARG A 169 -13.59 -8.73 -16.79
N ALA A 170 -13.44 -9.93 -16.23
CA ALA A 170 -14.31 -10.40 -15.17
C ALA A 170 -13.65 -10.09 -13.82
N ALA A 171 -14.37 -9.37 -12.96
CA ALA A 171 -14.00 -9.28 -11.54
C ALA A 171 -14.57 -10.51 -10.85
N HIS A 172 -13.68 -11.36 -10.35
CA HIS A 172 -14.06 -12.50 -9.54
C HIS A 172 -14.01 -12.07 -8.07
N ASP A 173 -15.15 -12.21 -7.41
CA ASP A 173 -15.26 -12.16 -5.96
C ASP A 173 -14.57 -13.39 -5.39
N VAL A 174 -13.41 -13.19 -4.78
CA VAL A 174 -12.65 -14.29 -4.17
C VAL A 174 -13.23 -14.61 -2.80
N ASP A 175 -13.93 -13.66 -2.18
CA ASP A 175 -14.66 -13.83 -0.93
C ASP A 175 -16.16 -13.52 -1.12
N LEU A 176 -17.00 -14.56 -1.06
CA LEU A 176 -18.40 -14.36 -0.74
C LEU A 176 -18.46 -13.70 0.65
N GLY A 177 -18.65 -12.38 0.70
CA GLY A 177 -18.87 -11.64 1.93
C GLY A 177 -19.94 -12.32 2.81
N PRO A 178 -20.08 -11.95 4.09
CA PRO A 178 -20.74 -12.78 5.11
C PRO A 178 -22.24 -13.07 4.90
N SER A 179 -22.85 -12.59 3.81
CA SER A 179 -24.23 -12.90 3.44
C SER A 179 -24.50 -12.73 1.94
N LEU A 180 -25.15 -13.74 1.34
CA LEU A 180 -25.76 -13.70 -0.01
C LEU A 180 -26.83 -12.61 -0.20
N MET A 181 -27.25 -11.93 0.87
CA MET A 181 -28.36 -10.96 0.87
C MET A 181 -27.92 -9.50 0.70
N ARG A 182 -26.61 -9.21 0.69
CA ARG A 182 -26.07 -7.85 0.51
C ARG A 182 -24.84 -7.86 -0.41
N PRO A 183 -25.02 -8.04 -1.73
CA PRO A 183 -23.91 -7.97 -2.66
C PRO A 183 -23.30 -6.55 -2.61
N VAL A 184 -22.04 -6.46 -2.20
CA VAL A 184 -21.26 -5.23 -2.32
C VAL A 184 -20.73 -5.21 -3.75
N VAL A 185 -21.41 -4.48 -4.64
CA VAL A 185 -20.90 -4.26 -6.00
C VAL A 185 -19.80 -3.20 -5.93
N ALA A 186 -18.56 -3.63 -5.75
CA ALA A 186 -17.39 -2.78 -5.95
C ALA A 186 -17.12 -2.67 -7.46
N ALA A 187 -17.63 -1.63 -8.12
CA ALA A 187 -17.24 -1.31 -9.48
C ALA A 187 -15.81 -0.74 -9.47
N ALA A 188 -14.82 -1.62 -9.63
CA ALA A 188 -13.43 -1.21 -9.83
C ALA A 188 -13.28 -0.68 -11.26
N ALA A 189 -13.36 0.64 -11.43
CA ALA A 189 -12.91 1.29 -12.66
C ALA A 189 -11.38 1.22 -12.73
N LEU A 190 -10.85 0.15 -13.32
CA LEU A 190 -9.45 0.01 -13.71
C LEU A 190 -9.25 0.85 -14.99
N SER A 191 -8.71 2.07 -14.83
CA SER A 191 -8.30 2.95 -15.94
C SER A 191 -6.87 2.65 -16.38
#